data_AF-A0A0F9FYQ3-F1
#
_entry.id   AF-A0A0F9FYQ3-F1
#
_cell.length_a   1.000
_cell.length_b   1.000
_cell.length_c   1.000
_cell.angle_alpha   90.00
_cell.angle_beta   90.00
_cell.angle_gamma   90.00
#
_symmetry.space_group_name_H-M   'P 1'
#
loop_
_entity.id
_entity.type
_entity.pdbx_description
1 polymer ?
#
loop_
_entity_poly.entity_id
_entity_poly.type
_entity_poly.pdbx_seq_one_letter_code
_entity_poly.pdbx_strand_id
1 'polypeptide(L)'
;MEFIKHTDEEHAQALADFLPEGKLLIAKNIDSSIIRNLLRGVAKEYRRLECDIVEITVEHNINVTEQLIDEWERALGIPDDCFVVANTIEERRENVILKLASQGTQTEEDFEALALRLGFVVDVFALQSVAFPPYDV
;
A
#
# COMPACT_ATOMS: atom_id res chain seq x y z
N MET A 1 6.57 12.76 -1.22
CA MET A 1 5.94 13.12 -2.51
C MET A 1 4.44 13.16 -2.23
N GLU A 2 3.80 14.31 -2.37
CA GLU A 2 2.37 14.46 -2.10
C GLU A 2 1.60 14.27 -3.40
N PHE A 3 0.63 13.36 -3.42
CA PHE A 3 -0.22 13.13 -4.58
C PHE A 3 -1.34 14.18 -4.59
N ILE A 4 -1.39 14.98 -5.65
CA ILE A 4 -2.42 16.02 -5.83
C ILE A 4 -3.63 15.35 -6.47
N LYS A 5 -4.82 15.53 -5.86
CA LYS A 5 -6.09 15.04 -6.41
C LYS A 5 -6.75 16.13 -7.25
N HIS A 6 -7.01 15.85 -8.51
CA HIS A 6 -7.68 16.75 -9.43
C HIS A 6 -9.19 16.52 -9.46
N THR A 7 -9.92 17.57 -9.80
CA THR A 7 -11.38 17.57 -9.98
C THR A 7 -11.79 16.88 -11.28
N ASP A 8 -13.06 16.49 -11.38
CA ASP A 8 -13.64 15.94 -12.61
C ASP A 8 -13.45 16.89 -13.81
N GLU A 9 -13.57 18.20 -13.59
CA GLU A 9 -13.41 19.18 -14.68
C GLU A 9 -11.95 19.34 -15.12
N GLU A 10 -11.00 19.27 -14.19
CA GLU A 10 -9.56 19.29 -14.52
C GLU A 10 -9.19 18.04 -15.33
N HIS A 11 -9.67 16.86 -14.93
CA HIS A 11 -9.49 15.62 -15.70
C HIS A 11 -10.21 15.70 -17.06
N ALA A 12 -11.43 16.22 -17.13
CA ALA A 12 -12.16 16.39 -18.39
C ALA A 12 -11.48 17.37 -19.33
N GLN A 13 -10.89 18.44 -18.78
CA GLN A 13 -10.13 19.40 -19.56
C GLN A 13 -8.82 18.79 -20.06
N ALA A 14 -8.07 18.08 -19.22
CA ALA A 14 -6.88 17.37 -19.65
C ALA A 14 -7.18 16.40 -20.81
N LEU A 15 -8.25 15.61 -20.69
CA LEU A 15 -8.70 14.72 -21.77
C LEU A 15 -9.05 15.48 -23.05
N ALA A 16 -9.71 16.65 -22.95
CA ALA A 16 -10.01 17.50 -24.09
C ALA A 16 -8.71 18.03 -24.74
N ASP A 17 -7.74 18.46 -23.94
CA ASP A 17 -6.47 19.02 -24.42
C ASP A 17 -5.63 17.98 -25.18
N PHE A 18 -5.73 16.70 -24.80
CA PHE A 18 -5.08 15.60 -25.52
C PHE A 18 -5.73 15.25 -26.88
N LEU A 19 -6.96 15.68 -27.13
CA LEU A 19 -7.60 15.45 -28.43
C LEU A 19 -7.03 16.40 -29.50
N PRO A 20 -6.90 15.96 -30.77
CA PRO A 20 -6.40 16.80 -31.84
C PRO A 20 -7.16 18.12 -31.98
N GLU A 21 -6.42 19.18 -32.27
CA GLU A 21 -7.01 20.45 -32.66
C GLU A 21 -7.62 20.36 -34.06
N GLY A 22 -8.82 20.91 -34.25
CA GLY A 22 -9.46 20.92 -35.57
C GLY A 22 -10.97 21.13 -35.53
N LYS A 23 -11.53 21.55 -36.67
CA LYS A 23 -12.95 21.91 -36.81
C LYS A 23 -13.93 20.84 -36.35
N LEU A 24 -13.56 19.56 -36.51
CA LEU A 24 -14.37 18.42 -36.11
C LEU A 24 -14.51 18.29 -34.58
N LEU A 25 -13.54 18.77 -33.81
CA LEU A 25 -13.47 18.58 -32.36
C LEU A 25 -13.56 19.89 -31.57
N ILE A 26 -13.88 21.02 -32.21
CA ILE A 26 -14.06 22.32 -31.52
C ILE A 26 -15.03 22.20 -30.34
N ALA A 27 -16.05 21.35 -30.48
CA ALA A 27 -17.05 21.12 -29.44
C ALA A 27 -16.48 20.52 -28.14
N LYS A 28 -15.25 19.96 -28.12
CA LYS A 28 -14.59 19.42 -26.92
C LYS A 28 -14.48 20.43 -25.77
N ASN A 29 -14.49 21.72 -26.08
CA ASN A 29 -14.44 22.84 -25.13
C ASN A 29 -15.77 23.61 -25.03
N ILE A 30 -16.87 23.07 -25.57
CA ILE A 30 -18.22 23.64 -25.45
C ILE A 30 -18.98 22.85 -24.39
N ASP A 31 -19.36 23.52 -23.29
CA ASP A 31 -19.95 22.90 -22.10
C ASP A 31 -21.17 22.03 -22.35
N SER A 32 -22.06 22.46 -23.25
CA SER A 32 -23.31 21.76 -23.55
C SER A 32 -23.18 20.67 -24.62
N SER A 33 -21.98 20.46 -25.17
CA SER A 33 -21.79 19.51 -26.26
C SER A 33 -21.79 18.06 -25.77
N ILE A 34 -22.20 17.16 -26.66
CA ILE A 34 -22.20 15.71 -26.39
C ILE A 34 -20.77 15.22 -26.10
N ILE A 35 -19.78 15.68 -26.87
CA ILE A 35 -18.39 15.27 -26.68
C ILE A 35 -17.83 15.76 -25.34
N ARG A 36 -18.12 17.01 -24.91
CA ARG A 36 -17.70 17.49 -23.59
C ARG A 36 -18.32 16.66 -22.47
N ASN A 37 -19.62 16.33 -22.58
CA ASN A 37 -20.29 15.48 -21.60
C ASN A 37 -19.72 14.06 -21.55
N LEU A 38 -19.33 13.49 -22.71
CA LEU A 38 -18.62 12.22 -22.77
C LEU A 38 -17.28 12.31 -22.03
N LEU A 39 -16.48 13.36 -22.29
CA LEU A 39 -15.18 13.56 -21.63
C LEU A 39 -15.34 13.72 -20.11
N ARG A 40 -16.35 14.46 -19.65
CA ARG A 40 -16.72 14.53 -18.22
C ARG A 40 -17.10 13.18 -17.62
N GLY A 41 -17.81 12.34 -18.39
CA GLY A 41 -18.12 10.98 -17.97
C GLY A 41 -16.87 10.13 -17.77
N VAL A 42 -15.93 10.17 -18.72
CA VAL A 42 -14.65 9.44 -18.63
C VAL A 42 -13.76 10.00 -17.51
N ALA A 43 -13.75 11.31 -17.31
CA ALA A 43 -12.96 11.99 -16.28
C ALA A 43 -13.26 11.47 -14.86
N LYS A 44 -14.49 11.03 -14.60
CA LYS A 44 -14.86 10.45 -13.30
C LYS A 44 -14.08 9.18 -12.97
N GLU A 45 -13.85 8.32 -13.96
CA GLU A 45 -13.05 7.10 -13.75
C GLU A 45 -11.56 7.44 -13.56
N TYR A 46 -11.06 8.49 -14.23
CA TYR A 46 -9.70 9.00 -13.98
C TYR A 46 -9.53 9.53 -12.56
N ARG A 47 -10.49 10.32 -12.07
CA ARG A 47 -10.50 10.78 -10.69
C ARG A 47 -10.58 9.61 -9.70
N ARG A 48 -11.42 8.61 -9.99
CA ARG A 48 -11.52 7.41 -9.15
C ARG A 48 -10.17 6.68 -9.07
N LEU A 49 -9.53 6.43 -10.22
CA LEU A 49 -8.21 5.82 -10.27
C LEU A 49 -7.16 6.63 -9.50
N GLU A 50 -7.16 7.96 -9.64
CA GLU A 50 -6.25 8.84 -8.89
C GLU A 50 -6.49 8.72 -7.38
N CYS A 51 -7.74 8.69 -6.93
CA CYS A 51 -8.07 8.43 -5.53
C CYS A 51 -7.56 7.06 -5.06
N ASP A 52 -7.75 6.01 -5.86
CA ASP A 52 -7.31 4.65 -5.54
C ASP A 52 -5.77 4.58 -5.45
N ILE A 53 -5.03 5.29 -6.32
CA ILE A 53 -3.57 5.39 -6.25
C ILE A 53 -3.13 6.04 -4.94
N VAL A 54 -3.80 7.11 -4.49
CA VAL A 54 -3.49 7.72 -3.20
C VAL A 54 -3.78 6.75 -2.06
N GLU A 55 -4.91 6.04 -2.11
CA GLU A 55 -5.27 5.05 -1.10
C GLU A 55 -4.23 3.93 -0.98
N ILE A 56 -3.70 3.44 -2.11
CA ILE A 56 -2.65 2.42 -2.15
C ILE A 56 -1.40 2.85 -1.36
N THR A 57 -1.10 4.16 -1.28
CA THR A 57 0.04 4.63 -0.48
C THR A 57 -0.16 4.47 1.01
N VAL A 58 -1.42 4.54 1.48
CA VAL A 58 -1.81 4.26 2.87
C VAL A 58 -1.83 2.75 3.09
N GLU A 59 -2.42 2.01 2.16
CA GLU A 59 -2.55 0.54 2.22
C GLU A 59 -1.20 -0.19 2.15
N HIS A 60 -0.16 0.44 1.61
CA HIS A 60 1.20 -0.10 1.66
C HIS A 60 1.83 -0.03 3.07
N ASN A 61 1.24 0.69 4.03
CA ASN A 61 1.71 0.71 5.40
C ASN A 61 0.97 -0.35 6.23
N ILE A 62 1.67 -1.43 6.60
CA ILE A 62 1.09 -2.54 7.37
C ILE A 62 0.47 -2.13 8.71
N ASN A 63 0.89 -1.00 9.29
CA ASN A 63 0.31 -0.52 10.55
C ASN A 63 -1.15 -0.05 10.40
N VAL A 64 -1.57 0.31 9.17
CA VAL A 64 -2.87 0.94 8.89
C VAL A 64 -3.64 0.32 7.72
N THR A 65 -3.08 -0.66 7.01
CA THR A 65 -3.73 -1.30 5.85
C THR A 65 -5.06 -1.99 6.19
N GLU A 66 -6.10 -1.75 5.42
CA GLU A 66 -7.39 -2.44 5.56
C GLU A 66 -7.67 -3.29 4.34
N GLN A 67 -7.57 -2.70 3.15
CA GLN A 67 -7.95 -3.34 1.90
C GLN A 67 -6.91 -4.34 1.40
N LEU A 68 -5.61 -4.11 1.64
CA LEU A 68 -4.54 -4.97 1.15
C LEU A 68 -4.09 -6.04 2.16
N ILE A 69 -4.81 -6.25 3.26
CA ILE A 69 -4.40 -7.22 4.28
C ILE A 69 -4.27 -8.65 3.73
N ASP A 70 -5.17 -9.06 2.83
CA ASP A 70 -5.14 -10.39 2.20
C ASP A 70 -3.89 -10.55 1.31
N GLU A 71 -3.48 -9.48 0.63
CA GLU A 71 -2.28 -9.44 -0.20
C GLU A 71 -1.01 -9.53 0.65
N TRP A 72 -0.98 -8.83 1.79
CA TRP A 72 0.12 -8.91 2.76
C TRP A 72 0.29 -10.33 3.30
N GLU A 73 -0.81 -10.95 3.76
CA GLU A 73 -0.79 -12.32 4.26
C GLU A 73 -0.32 -13.30 3.18
N ARG A 74 -0.85 -13.18 1.95
CA ARG A 74 -0.44 -14.00 0.81
C ARG A 74 1.03 -13.83 0.48
N ALA A 75 1.56 -12.61 0.51
CA ALA A 75 2.95 -12.32 0.21
C ALA A 75 3.92 -12.94 1.24
N LEU A 76 3.49 -13.03 2.50
CA LEU A 76 4.27 -13.63 3.59
C LEU A 76 3.99 -15.11 3.85
N GLY A 77 3.04 -15.69 3.11
CA GLY A 77 2.66 -17.10 3.24
C GLY A 77 1.82 -17.39 4.48
N ILE A 78 1.04 -16.43 4.97
CA ILE A 78 0.03 -16.63 6.01
C ILE A 78 -1.25 -17.13 5.33
N PRO A 79 -1.91 -18.20 5.82
CA PRO A 79 -1.58 -18.94 7.04
C PRO A 79 -0.45 -19.97 6.86
N ASP A 80 0.28 -20.22 7.95
CA ASP A 80 1.27 -21.29 8.09
C ASP A 80 1.15 -22.01 9.46
N ASP A 81 2.14 -22.82 9.82
CA ASP A 81 2.15 -23.58 11.09
C ASP A 81 2.20 -22.68 12.34
N CYS A 82 2.67 -21.44 12.22
CA CYS A 82 2.83 -20.50 13.33
C CYS A 82 1.71 -19.45 13.36
N PHE A 83 1.26 -18.98 12.20
CA PHE A 83 0.30 -17.89 12.05
C PHE A 83 -0.92 -18.36 11.28
N VAL A 84 -2.09 -18.32 11.93
CA VAL A 84 -3.38 -18.48 11.26
C VAL A 84 -3.94 -17.12 10.84
N VAL A 85 -4.89 -17.11 9.90
CA VAL A 85 -5.65 -15.89 9.58
C VAL A 85 -6.50 -15.54 10.81
N ALA A 86 -6.20 -14.40 11.43
CA ALA A 86 -6.89 -13.92 12.62
C ALA A 86 -8.29 -13.36 12.28
N ASN A 87 -9.11 -13.16 13.32
CA ASN A 87 -10.51 -12.75 13.15
C ASN A 87 -10.69 -11.23 13.02
N THR A 88 -9.79 -10.44 13.59
CA THR A 88 -9.84 -8.97 13.58
C THR A 88 -8.75 -8.39 12.70
N ILE A 89 -8.99 -7.22 12.10
CA ILE A 89 -8.00 -6.57 11.23
C ILE A 89 -6.73 -6.21 12.01
N GLU A 90 -6.86 -5.82 13.28
CA GLU A 90 -5.75 -5.48 14.17
C GLU A 90 -4.86 -6.70 14.43
N GLU A 91 -5.44 -7.85 14.76
CA GLU A 91 -4.68 -9.09 14.98
C GLU A 91 -4.02 -9.58 13.68
N ARG A 92 -4.69 -9.43 12.53
CA ARG A 92 -4.12 -9.79 11.22
C ARG A 92 -2.89 -8.93 10.91
N ARG A 93 -2.95 -7.62 11.12
CA ARG A 93 -1.79 -6.73 10.97
C ARG A 93 -0.65 -7.12 11.90
N GLU A 94 -0.95 -7.43 13.16
CA GLU A 94 0.07 -7.87 14.13
C GLU A 94 0.77 -9.16 13.67
N ASN A 95 0.01 -10.14 13.17
CA ASN A 95 0.59 -11.37 12.61
C ASN A 95 1.55 -11.08 11.46
N VAL A 96 1.18 -10.18 10.54
CA VAL A 96 2.05 -9.76 9.43
C VAL A 96 3.31 -9.04 9.95
N ILE A 97 3.17 -8.13 10.92
CA ILE A 97 4.30 -7.41 11.54
C ILE A 97 5.27 -8.39 12.22
N LEU A 98 4.74 -9.35 12.99
CA LEU A 98 5.55 -10.39 13.65
C LEU A 98 6.26 -11.27 12.61
N LYS A 99 5.58 -11.64 11.53
CA LYS A 99 6.17 -12.43 10.44
C LYS A 99 7.30 -11.65 9.75
N LEU A 100 7.12 -10.37 9.46
CA LEU A 100 8.17 -9.50 8.91
C LEU A 100 9.36 -9.38 9.87
N ALA A 101 9.10 -9.16 11.17
CA ALA A 101 10.14 -9.09 12.18
C ALA A 101 10.97 -10.40 12.24
N SER A 102 10.30 -11.55 12.15
CA SER A 102 10.96 -12.86 12.14
C SER A 102 11.90 -13.10 10.95
N GLN A 103 11.68 -12.44 9.82
CA GLN A 103 12.58 -12.54 8.65
C GLN A 103 13.85 -11.68 8.82
N GLY A 104 13.82 -10.68 9.70
CA GLY A 104 14.90 -9.73 9.94
C GLY A 104 15.78 -10.02 11.15
N THR A 105 15.45 -11.03 11.97
CA THR A 105 16.21 -11.35 13.20
C THR A 105 17.58 -11.94 12.89
N GLN A 106 18.65 -11.36 13.45
CA GLN A 106 20.02 -11.82 13.19
C GLN A 106 20.84 -12.04 14.47
N THR A 107 20.50 -11.36 15.57
CA THR A 107 21.22 -11.42 16.85
C THR A 107 20.43 -12.15 17.94
N GLU A 108 21.10 -12.57 19.01
CA GLU A 108 20.46 -13.17 20.21
C GLU A 108 19.37 -12.23 20.75
N GLU A 109 19.70 -10.95 20.90
CA GLU A 109 18.78 -9.89 21.36
C GLU A 109 17.56 -9.75 20.44
N ASP A 110 17.72 -9.87 19.12
CA ASP A 110 16.59 -9.83 18.17
C ASP A 110 15.64 -11.01 18.38
N PHE A 111 16.17 -12.21 18.60
CA PHE A 111 15.37 -13.40 18.85
C PHE A 111 14.65 -13.34 20.20
N GLU A 112 15.31 -12.83 21.23
CA GLU A 112 14.68 -12.60 22.54
C GLU A 112 13.57 -11.55 22.44
N ALA A 113 13.80 -10.46 21.70
CA ALA A 113 12.79 -9.43 21.46
C ALA A 113 11.59 -9.95 20.66
N LEU A 114 11.83 -10.80 19.64
CA LEU A 114 10.76 -11.46 18.89
C LEU A 114 9.94 -12.39 19.78
N ALA A 115 10.61 -13.23 20.58
CA ALA A 115 9.96 -14.15 21.51
C ALA A 115 9.10 -13.39 22.54
N LEU A 116 9.59 -12.26 23.05
CA LEU A 116 8.84 -11.42 23.97
C LEU A 116 7.56 -10.87 23.36
N ARG A 117 7.58 -10.47 22.08
CA ARG A 117 6.37 -10.02 21.36
C ARG A 117 5.36 -11.15 21.14
N LEU A 118 5.84 -12.38 21.01
CA LEU A 118 4.99 -13.58 20.98
C LEU A 118 4.51 -14.01 22.38
N GLY A 119 4.91 -13.31 23.44
CA GLY A 119 4.51 -13.58 24.83
C GLY A 119 5.41 -14.58 25.56
N PHE A 120 6.61 -14.86 25.05
CA PHE A 120 7.58 -15.77 25.67
C PHE A 120 8.80 -15.02 26.20
N VAL A 121 9.31 -15.46 27.35
CA VAL A 121 10.61 -15.03 27.87
C VAL A 121 11.58 -16.19 27.69
N VAL A 122 12.61 -15.99 26.88
CA VAL A 122 13.59 -17.01 26.50
C VAL A 122 15.00 -16.42 26.62
N ASP A 123 15.98 -17.27 26.86
CA ASP A 123 17.40 -16.94 26.77
C ASP A 123 17.96 -17.59 25.49
N VAL A 124 18.61 -16.80 24.62
CA VAL A 124 19.16 -17.29 23.34
C VAL A 124 20.69 -17.31 23.40
N PHE A 125 21.28 -18.46 23.07
CA PHE A 125 22.74 -18.62 23.04
C PHE A 125 23.22 -19.06 21.65
N ALA A 126 24.09 -18.27 21.04
CA ALA A 126 24.76 -18.61 19.79
C ALA A 126 25.87 -19.65 20.05
N LEU A 127 25.95 -20.66 19.17
CA LEU A 127 27.04 -21.65 19.23
C LEU A 127 28.41 -21.06 18.88
N GLN A 128 28.42 -19.96 18.11
CA GLN A 128 29.57 -19.10 17.86
C GLN A 128 29.07 -17.65 17.74
N SER A 129 29.59 -16.73 18.55
CA SER A 129 29.27 -15.32 18.40
C SER A 129 29.96 -14.77 17.15
N VAL A 130 29.18 -14.55 16.09
CA VAL A 130 29.67 -13.79 14.94
C VAL A 130 29.35 -12.33 15.25
N ALA A 131 30.36 -11.55 15.62
CA ALA A 131 30.20 -10.12 15.77
C ALA A 131 29.78 -9.52 14.42
N PHE A 132 28.51 -9.20 14.25
CA PHE A 132 28.06 -8.35 13.15
C PHE A 132 28.66 -6.96 13.39
N PRO A 133 29.31 -6.33 12.39
CA PRO A 133 29.95 -5.04 12.61
C PRO A 133 28.89 -4.02 13.09
N PRO A 134 29.20 -3.18 14.08
CA PRO A 134 28.26 -2.18 14.54
C PRO A 134 27.90 -1.29 13.34
N TYR A 135 26.60 -1.05 13.14
CA TYR A 135 26.19 0.06 12.30
C TYR A 135 26.67 1.33 13.00
N ASP A 136 27.68 1.98 12.44
CA ASP A 136 28.05 3.34 12.81
C ASP A 136 26.86 4.24 12.44
N VAL A 137 26.01 4.53 13.43
CA VAL A 137 24.94 5.54 13.36
C VAL A 137 25.48 6.95 13.54
#